data_AF-A0A382XM43-F1
#
_entry.id   AF-A0A382XM43-F1
#
_cell.length_a   1.000
_cell.length_b   1.000
_cell.length_c   1.000
_cell.angle_alpha   90.00
_cell.angle_beta   90.00
_cell.angle_gamma   90.00
#
_symmetry.space_group_name_H-M   'P 1'
#
loop_
_entity.id
_entity.type
_entity.pdbx_description
1 polymer ?
#
loop_
_entity_poly.entity_id
_entity_poly.type
_entity_poly.pdbx_seq_one_letter_code
_entity_poly.pdbx_strand_id
1 'polypeptide(L)'
;TKDYLNSDDYASLNSITNVKKIQQPPSAYATVYPYNHVYESESGHLVEMDDTPGKERLHWYHRSGTFTEFHPKGIRVDKTNAHRYNMVSGNQETIISGQEIKSISSDSTTKIGGKLTLNSGKEIRMISDTGNVIVDSTTLNTYVGGKHVILDAKDTLILRGGTQIIHDSPLLKDAVGSYDMSVSGAYTLSSGKLSLSSGLGATNITSGGPIQQIIAGNSEEIIANKDVFLGNINAKAIKALLGMIVLESIDAAATGGINLNIGPGGSAA
;
A
#
# COMPACT_ATOMS: atom_id res chain seq x y z
N THR A 1 -2.59 16.18 10.11
CA THR A 1 -3.83 15.39 9.96
C THR A 1 -3.85 14.86 8.54
N LYS A 2 -4.01 13.55 8.36
CA LYS A 2 -4.15 12.96 7.02
C LYS A 2 -5.64 13.02 6.68
N ASP A 3 -6.08 14.08 5.99
CA ASP A 3 -7.51 14.42 5.78
C ASP A 3 -8.33 13.35 5.01
N TYR A 4 -7.67 12.32 4.50
CA TYR A 4 -8.28 11.21 3.77
C TYR A 4 -8.69 10.02 4.66
N LEU A 5 -8.35 10.02 5.96
CA LEU A 5 -8.82 9.05 6.94
C LEU A 5 -9.25 9.77 8.23
N ASN A 6 -10.27 9.24 8.91
CA ASN A 6 -10.56 9.68 10.28
C ASN A 6 -9.46 9.16 11.23
N SER A 7 -9.44 9.71 12.46
CA SER A 7 -8.42 9.37 13.47
C SER A 7 -8.41 7.89 13.84
N ASP A 8 -9.58 7.28 13.93
CA ASP A 8 -9.75 5.94 14.48
C ASP A 8 -9.30 4.88 13.46
N ASP A 9 -9.65 5.07 12.19
CA ASP A 9 -9.18 4.25 11.07
C ASP A 9 -7.66 4.30 10.99
N TYR A 10 -7.07 5.49 11.10
CA TYR A 10 -5.61 5.64 11.07
C TYR A 10 -4.92 4.98 12.27
N ALA A 11 -5.51 5.10 13.47
CA ALA A 11 -5.00 4.45 14.67
C ALA A 11 -5.05 2.92 14.57
N SER A 12 -6.12 2.37 13.97
CA SER A 12 -6.26 0.92 13.79
C SER A 12 -5.16 0.34 12.87
N LEU A 13 -4.81 1.03 11.78
CA LEU A 13 -3.75 0.62 10.86
C LEU A 13 -2.38 0.54 11.55
N ASN A 14 -2.10 1.49 12.45
CA ASN A 14 -0.81 1.60 13.16
C ASN A 14 -0.78 0.88 14.52
N SER A 15 -1.83 0.16 14.89
CA SER A 15 -1.89 -0.53 16.18
C SER A 15 -0.88 -1.67 16.29
N ILE A 16 -0.28 -1.82 17.47
CA ILE A 16 0.70 -2.87 17.78
C ILE A 16 -0.05 -4.18 18.03
N THR A 17 0.45 -5.27 17.45
CA THR A 17 -0.13 -6.61 17.63
C THR A 17 0.30 -7.21 18.98
N ASN A 18 -0.67 -7.66 19.79
CA ASN A 18 -0.39 -8.44 20.99
C ASN A 18 -0.12 -9.91 20.62
N VAL A 19 1.09 -10.39 20.90
CA VAL A 19 1.44 -11.81 20.71
C VAL A 19 0.77 -12.65 21.79
N LYS A 20 -0.17 -13.52 21.40
CA LYS A 20 -0.77 -14.49 22.33
C LYS A 20 0.22 -15.62 22.59
N LYS A 21 0.57 -15.83 23.86
CA LYS A 21 1.39 -16.98 24.28
C LYS A 21 0.52 -18.23 24.35
N ILE A 22 0.99 -19.30 23.73
CA ILE A 22 0.41 -20.63 23.88
C ILE A 22 1.09 -21.28 25.09
N GLN A 23 0.32 -21.75 26.06
CA GLN A 23 0.82 -22.53 27.19
C GLN A 23 0.11 -23.88 27.23
N GLN A 24 0.86 -24.93 27.56
CA GLN A 24 0.27 -26.24 27.84
C GLN A 24 -0.68 -26.07 29.05
N PRO A 25 -1.93 -26.57 29.00
CA PRO A 25 -2.78 -26.57 30.18
C PRO A 25 -2.13 -27.40 31.29
N PRO A 26 -2.37 -27.06 32.57
CA PRO A 26 -1.88 -27.86 33.70
C PRO A 26 -2.45 -29.27 33.62
N SER A 27 -1.72 -30.26 34.16
CA SER A 27 -2.23 -31.63 34.22
C SER A 27 -3.50 -31.68 35.07
N ALA A 28 -4.48 -32.46 34.62
CA ALA A 28 -5.74 -32.68 35.33
C ALA A 28 -5.64 -33.80 36.40
N TYR A 29 -4.43 -34.27 36.73
CA TYR A 29 -4.19 -35.36 37.68
C TYR A 29 -4.88 -35.11 39.04
N ALA A 30 -5.82 -35.98 39.40
CA ALA A 30 -6.55 -35.95 40.67
C ALA A 30 -7.11 -37.35 41.03
N THR A 31 -6.32 -38.38 40.74
CA THR A 31 -6.71 -39.79 40.83
C THR A 31 -7.02 -40.24 42.26
N VAL A 32 -8.00 -41.13 42.44
CA VAL A 32 -8.35 -41.74 43.72
C VAL A 32 -8.44 -43.26 43.58
N TYR A 33 -7.82 -44.01 44.50
CA TYR A 33 -7.96 -45.47 44.56
C TYR A 33 -9.40 -45.86 44.96
N PRO A 34 -10.01 -46.92 44.39
CA PRO A 34 -9.47 -47.89 43.42
C PRO A 34 -9.76 -47.57 41.95
N TYR A 35 -10.17 -46.34 41.63
CA TYR A 35 -10.70 -45.98 40.31
C TYR A 35 -9.63 -45.76 39.24
N ASN A 36 -8.37 -45.63 39.63
CA ASN A 36 -7.29 -45.43 38.67
C ASN A 36 -6.71 -46.77 38.20
N HIS A 37 -6.72 -46.98 36.88
CA HIS A 37 -6.18 -48.15 36.22
C HIS A 37 -4.93 -47.76 35.41
N VAL A 38 -3.75 -48.05 35.97
CA VAL A 38 -2.45 -47.71 35.37
C VAL A 38 -1.71 -48.98 34.99
N TYR A 39 -1.19 -49.01 33.77
CA TYR A 39 -0.17 -49.95 33.33
C TYR A 39 1.12 -49.19 33.02
N GLU A 40 2.20 -49.55 33.71
CA GLU A 40 3.54 -49.04 33.46
C GLU A 40 4.47 -50.20 33.08
N SER A 41 5.15 -50.07 31.94
CA SER A 41 6.18 -51.03 31.52
C SER A 41 7.52 -50.77 32.21
N GLU A 42 8.40 -51.77 32.29
CA GLU A 42 9.74 -51.67 32.90
C GLU A 42 10.60 -50.51 32.35
N SER A 43 10.34 -50.11 31.10
CA SER A 43 11.06 -49.01 30.44
C SER A 43 10.41 -47.63 30.60
N GLY A 44 9.29 -47.52 31.33
CA GLY A 44 8.60 -46.25 31.60
C GLY A 44 7.58 -45.80 30.55
N HIS A 45 7.04 -46.71 29.73
CA HIS A 45 5.79 -46.42 28.99
C HIS A 45 4.61 -46.56 29.92
N LEU A 46 3.66 -45.62 29.83
CA LEU A 46 2.49 -45.58 30.71
C LEU A 46 1.21 -45.47 29.88
N VAL A 47 0.23 -46.28 30.25
CA VAL A 47 -1.16 -46.13 29.84
C VAL A 47 -1.99 -46.05 31.10
N GLU A 48 -2.75 -44.96 31.25
CA GLU A 48 -3.58 -44.69 32.41
C GLU A 48 -5.02 -44.41 31.96
N MET A 49 -5.95 -45.07 32.65
CA MET A 49 -7.40 -44.92 32.54
C MET A 49 -7.91 -44.65 33.95
N ASP A 50 -8.17 -43.38 34.26
CA ASP A 50 -8.66 -42.95 35.57
C ASP A 50 -10.18 -42.80 35.52
N ASP A 51 -10.91 -43.64 36.27
CA ASP A 51 -12.37 -43.61 36.41
C ASP A 51 -12.81 -42.86 37.70
N THR A 52 -11.90 -42.10 38.32
CA THR A 52 -12.23 -41.30 39.52
C THR A 52 -13.40 -40.37 39.20
N PRO A 53 -14.54 -40.45 39.94
CA PRO A 53 -15.74 -39.69 39.59
C PRO A 53 -15.50 -38.18 39.48
N GLY A 54 -15.82 -37.60 38.32
CA GLY A 54 -15.63 -36.20 37.98
C GLY A 54 -14.18 -35.80 37.67
N LYS A 55 -13.26 -36.77 37.61
CA LYS A 55 -11.83 -36.63 37.30
C LYS A 55 -11.38 -37.62 36.23
N GLU A 56 -12.32 -38.07 35.39
CA GLU A 56 -12.09 -39.09 34.37
C GLU A 56 -11.00 -38.65 33.38
N ARG A 57 -10.03 -39.53 33.12
CA ARG A 57 -8.86 -39.15 32.30
C ARG A 57 -8.25 -40.33 31.58
N LEU A 58 -7.82 -40.08 30.35
CA LEU A 58 -7.01 -41.02 29.58
C LEU A 58 -5.63 -40.41 29.34
N HIS A 59 -4.57 -41.16 29.61
CA HIS A 59 -3.21 -40.70 29.40
C HIS A 59 -2.36 -41.81 28.79
N TRP A 60 -1.87 -41.56 27.57
CA TRP A 60 -0.95 -42.45 26.88
C TRP A 60 0.40 -41.75 26.73
N TYR A 61 1.40 -42.27 27.44
CA TYR A 61 2.67 -41.61 27.66
C TYR A 61 3.85 -42.48 27.22
N HIS A 62 4.74 -41.89 26.44
CA HIS A 62 6.03 -42.48 26.08
C HIS A 62 7.13 -41.92 26.99
N ARG A 63 8.06 -42.78 27.42
CA ARG A 63 9.17 -42.46 28.36
C ARG A 63 10.01 -41.22 28.01
N SER A 64 9.98 -40.78 26.75
CA SER A 64 10.66 -39.56 26.29
C SER A 64 9.91 -38.26 26.62
N GLY A 65 8.71 -38.35 27.20
CA GLY A 65 7.84 -37.21 27.52
C GLY A 65 6.82 -36.83 26.44
N THR A 66 6.71 -37.59 25.35
CA THR A 66 5.63 -37.44 24.35
C THR A 66 4.37 -38.12 24.88
N PHE A 67 3.22 -37.48 24.75
CA PHE A 67 1.96 -38.06 25.22
C PHE A 67 0.73 -37.53 24.50
N THR A 68 -0.36 -38.28 24.66
CA THR A 68 -1.73 -37.82 24.42
C THR A 68 -2.52 -37.95 25.72
N GLU A 69 -3.13 -36.85 26.16
CA GLU A 69 -3.93 -36.78 27.39
C GLU A 69 -5.33 -36.22 27.08
N PHE A 70 -6.38 -36.88 27.60
CA PHE A 70 -7.77 -36.43 27.54
C PHE A 70 -8.23 -36.11 28.96
N HIS A 71 -8.58 -34.85 29.22
CA HIS A 71 -9.05 -34.37 30.53
C HIS A 71 -10.54 -34.65 30.76
N PRO A 72 -11.06 -34.52 32.00
CA PRO A 72 -12.45 -34.86 32.35
C PRO A 72 -13.53 -34.10 31.56
N LYS A 73 -13.19 -32.95 30.98
CA LYS A 73 -14.10 -32.12 30.17
C LYS A 73 -13.82 -32.18 28.67
N GLY A 74 -13.14 -33.23 28.21
CA GLY A 74 -12.85 -33.46 26.80
C GLY A 74 -11.73 -32.58 26.21
N ILE A 75 -10.95 -31.90 27.06
CA ILE A 75 -9.73 -31.22 26.59
C ILE A 75 -8.74 -32.29 26.16
N ARG A 76 -8.23 -32.18 24.95
CA ARG A 76 -7.17 -33.05 24.43
C ARG A 76 -5.85 -32.28 24.35
N VAL A 77 -4.78 -32.90 24.84
CA VAL A 77 -3.41 -32.39 24.71
C VAL A 77 -2.58 -33.44 23.99
N ASP A 78 -2.01 -33.08 22.84
CA ASP A 78 -0.99 -33.87 22.16
C ASP A 78 0.36 -33.16 22.30
N LYS A 79 1.29 -33.74 23.06
CA LYS A 79 2.64 -33.22 23.23
C LYS A 79 3.64 -34.12 22.52
N THR A 80 4.49 -33.53 21.68
CA THR A 80 5.59 -34.23 21.01
C THR A 80 6.90 -33.54 21.37
N ASN A 81 7.81 -34.25 22.04
CA ASN A 81 9.11 -33.68 22.43
C ASN A 81 10.15 -33.65 21.30
N ALA A 82 9.89 -34.35 20.20
CA ALA A 82 10.75 -34.42 19.02
C ALA A 82 9.95 -34.02 17.75
N HIS A 83 10.25 -34.64 16.61
CA HIS A 83 9.55 -34.36 15.36
C HIS A 83 8.12 -34.94 15.34
N ARG A 84 7.17 -34.17 14.80
CA ARG A 84 5.81 -34.62 14.49
C ARG A 84 5.60 -34.60 12.98
N TYR A 85 5.28 -35.75 12.41
CA TYR A 85 4.86 -35.87 11.01
C TYR A 85 3.35 -36.09 10.96
N ASN A 86 2.64 -35.25 10.22
CA ASN A 86 1.22 -35.44 9.92
C ASN A 86 1.08 -35.69 8.42
N MET A 87 0.98 -36.96 8.03
CA MET A 87 0.95 -37.39 6.64
C MET A 87 -0.45 -37.88 6.30
N VAL A 88 -1.10 -37.23 5.33
CA VAL A 88 -2.44 -37.58 4.84
C VAL A 88 -2.38 -37.73 3.33
N SER A 89 -2.69 -38.92 2.81
CA SER A 89 -2.68 -39.18 1.36
C SER A 89 -3.99 -38.79 0.67
N GLY A 90 -5.07 -38.70 1.44
CA GLY A 90 -6.37 -38.21 0.97
C GLY A 90 -6.61 -36.75 1.39
N ASN A 91 -7.88 -36.43 1.64
CA ASN A 91 -8.28 -35.12 2.11
C ASN A 91 -8.06 -34.99 3.62
N GLN A 92 -7.64 -33.81 4.07
CA GLN A 92 -7.68 -33.42 5.47
C GLN A 92 -8.65 -32.24 5.63
N GLU A 93 -9.74 -32.46 6.35
CA GLU A 93 -10.71 -31.44 6.69
C GLU A 93 -10.55 -31.05 8.16
N THR A 94 -10.64 -29.76 8.48
CA THR A 94 -10.45 -29.27 9.85
C THR A 94 -11.42 -28.13 10.13
N ILE A 95 -12.15 -28.24 11.24
CA ILE A 95 -13.11 -27.25 11.70
C ILE A 95 -12.75 -26.86 13.13
N ILE A 96 -12.48 -25.59 13.35
CA ILE A 96 -12.29 -24.99 14.68
C ILE A 96 -13.41 -23.97 14.90
N SER A 97 -14.44 -24.35 15.63
CA SER A 97 -15.55 -23.43 15.98
C SER A 97 -15.14 -22.36 16.98
N GLY A 98 -14.07 -22.62 17.74
CA GLY A 98 -13.46 -21.68 18.68
C GLY A 98 -12.35 -20.86 18.04
N GLN A 99 -11.33 -20.53 18.84
CA GLN A 99 -10.15 -19.80 18.38
C GLN A 99 -9.00 -20.77 18.04
N GLU A 100 -8.34 -20.53 16.91
CA GLU A 100 -7.05 -21.11 16.59
C GLU A 100 -5.92 -20.12 16.90
N ILE A 101 -4.83 -20.59 17.52
CA ILE A 101 -3.58 -19.84 17.70
C ILE A 101 -2.44 -20.74 17.23
N LYS A 102 -1.65 -20.25 16.28
CA LYS A 102 -0.48 -20.96 15.74
C LYS A 102 0.77 -20.10 15.94
N SER A 103 1.80 -20.67 16.55
CA SER A 103 3.08 -20.01 16.79
C SER A 103 4.21 -20.91 16.31
N ILE A 104 5.15 -20.34 15.55
CA ILE A 104 6.31 -21.03 14.98
C ILE A 104 7.51 -20.14 15.28
N SER A 105 8.49 -20.67 16.03
CA SER A 105 9.65 -19.90 16.48
C SER A 105 10.76 -19.78 15.42
N SER A 106 10.60 -20.49 14.31
CA SER A 106 11.56 -20.54 13.21
C SER A 106 10.78 -20.56 11.90
N ASP A 107 11.40 -21.01 10.82
CA ASP A 107 10.85 -20.90 9.48
C ASP A 107 9.59 -21.77 9.30
N SER A 108 8.66 -21.27 8.49
CA SER A 108 7.47 -21.98 8.07
C SER A 108 7.32 -21.86 6.56
N THR A 109 7.10 -22.99 5.89
CA THR A 109 6.82 -23.02 4.45
C THR A 109 5.45 -23.65 4.20
N THR A 110 4.63 -22.99 3.39
CA THR A 110 3.34 -23.49 2.94
C THR A 110 3.30 -23.46 1.42
N LYS A 111 3.29 -24.64 0.78
CA LYS A 111 3.19 -24.78 -0.67
C LYS A 111 1.81 -25.29 -1.03
N ILE A 112 1.05 -24.51 -1.81
CA ILE A 112 -0.26 -24.89 -2.33
C ILE A 112 -0.11 -25.06 -3.86
N GLY A 113 -0.28 -26.28 -4.36
CA GLY A 113 -0.17 -26.56 -5.80
C GLY A 113 -1.40 -26.11 -6.61
N GLY A 114 -2.52 -25.86 -5.94
CA GLY A 114 -3.76 -25.36 -6.54
C GLY A 114 -4.12 -23.95 -6.06
N LYS A 115 -5.42 -23.66 -5.99
CA LYS A 115 -5.93 -22.36 -5.53
C LYS A 115 -5.83 -22.23 -4.00
N LEU A 116 -5.27 -21.12 -3.54
CA LEU A 116 -5.37 -20.67 -2.14
C LEU A 116 -6.46 -19.59 -2.03
N THR A 117 -7.36 -19.72 -1.06
CA THR A 117 -8.33 -18.68 -0.69
C THR A 117 -8.20 -18.36 0.78
N LEU A 118 -7.95 -17.10 1.12
CA LEU A 118 -7.91 -16.59 2.49
C LEU A 118 -9.08 -15.63 2.67
N ASN A 119 -10.04 -15.99 3.52
CA ASN A 119 -11.21 -15.17 3.81
C ASN A 119 -11.28 -14.91 5.32
N SER A 120 -11.43 -13.64 5.69
CA SER A 120 -11.64 -13.21 7.08
C SER A 120 -12.88 -12.32 7.10
N GLY A 121 -13.77 -12.54 8.07
CA GLY A 121 -14.89 -11.63 8.32
C GLY A 121 -14.45 -10.27 8.91
N LYS A 122 -13.17 -10.13 9.24
CA LYS A 122 -12.55 -8.92 9.78
C LYS A 122 -11.20 -8.69 9.07
N GLU A 123 -10.21 -8.21 9.79
CA GLU A 123 -8.88 -7.85 9.27
C GLU A 123 -8.07 -9.07 8.81
N ILE A 124 -7.21 -8.84 7.81
CA ILE A 124 -6.06 -9.68 7.46
C ILE A 124 -4.81 -8.79 7.56
N ARG A 125 -3.80 -9.22 8.34
CA ARG A 125 -2.56 -8.47 8.58
C ARG A 125 -1.35 -9.33 8.22
N MET A 126 -0.45 -8.76 7.41
CA MET A 126 0.81 -9.39 7.00
C MET A 126 1.95 -8.43 7.31
N ILE A 127 2.89 -8.84 8.16
CA ILE A 127 3.99 -8.00 8.64
C ILE A 127 5.30 -8.78 8.49
N SER A 128 6.33 -8.09 8.03
CA SER A 128 7.72 -8.53 8.10
C SER A 128 8.51 -7.44 8.81
N ASP A 129 9.16 -7.78 9.93
CA ASP A 129 9.85 -6.79 10.77
C ASP A 129 11.16 -6.29 10.15
N THR A 130 11.90 -7.20 9.51
CA THR A 130 13.24 -6.93 8.96
C THR A 130 13.42 -7.36 7.51
N GLY A 131 12.54 -8.23 7.01
CA GLY A 131 12.61 -8.79 5.66
C GLY A 131 11.62 -8.16 4.69
N ASN A 132 11.63 -8.64 3.45
CA ASN A 132 10.73 -8.21 2.40
C ASN A 132 9.34 -8.86 2.52
N VAL A 133 8.31 -8.13 2.07
CA VAL A 133 7.02 -8.72 1.71
C VAL A 133 6.94 -8.76 0.19
N ILE A 134 6.81 -9.95 -0.39
CA ILE A 134 6.77 -10.16 -1.84
C ILE A 134 5.37 -10.63 -2.25
N VAL A 135 4.72 -9.89 -3.14
CA VAL A 135 3.45 -10.25 -3.77
C VAL A 135 3.65 -10.18 -5.27
N ASP A 136 3.79 -11.34 -5.91
CA ASP A 136 4.16 -11.46 -7.31
C ASP A 136 3.27 -12.45 -8.06
N SER A 137 2.74 -12.03 -9.21
CA SER A 137 1.95 -12.83 -10.14
C SER A 137 2.64 -12.78 -11.49
N THR A 138 3.30 -13.87 -11.86
CA THR A 138 4.25 -13.86 -13.00
C THR A 138 3.60 -13.93 -14.37
N THR A 139 2.38 -14.45 -14.44
CA THR A 139 1.68 -14.74 -15.70
C THR A 139 0.43 -13.89 -15.88
N LEU A 140 -0.24 -13.55 -14.78
CA LEU A 140 -1.53 -12.88 -14.78
C LEU A 140 -1.49 -11.65 -13.88
N ASN A 141 -2.66 -11.12 -13.53
CA ASN A 141 -2.79 -9.87 -12.81
C ASN A 141 -2.66 -10.06 -11.30
N THR A 142 -2.16 -9.03 -10.63
CA THR A 142 -2.38 -8.78 -9.20
C THR A 142 -3.46 -7.71 -9.08
N TYR A 143 -4.57 -8.02 -8.41
CA TYR A 143 -5.66 -7.07 -8.16
C TYR A 143 -5.65 -6.64 -6.69
N VAL A 144 -5.51 -5.33 -6.44
CA VAL A 144 -5.56 -4.73 -5.11
C VAL A 144 -6.66 -3.67 -5.11
N GLY A 145 -7.80 -4.01 -4.50
CA GLY A 145 -8.95 -3.13 -4.37
C GLY A 145 -9.28 -2.80 -2.92
N GLY A 146 -9.92 -1.65 -2.70
CA GLY A 146 -10.39 -1.21 -1.39
C GLY A 146 -11.02 0.17 -1.50
N LYS A 147 -11.73 0.62 -0.45
CA LYS A 147 -12.23 2.01 -0.40
C LYS A 147 -11.08 3.02 -0.46
N HIS A 148 -9.98 2.71 0.23
CA HIS A 148 -8.72 3.44 0.19
C HIS A 148 -7.57 2.45 0.02
N VAL A 149 -6.66 2.72 -0.92
CA VAL A 149 -5.37 2.02 -1.05
C VAL A 149 -4.30 3.03 -0.68
N ILE A 150 -3.52 2.74 0.35
CA ILE A 150 -2.48 3.65 0.88
C ILE A 150 -1.12 2.97 0.72
N LEU A 151 -0.24 3.61 -0.05
CA LEU A 151 1.14 3.18 -0.26
C LEU A 151 2.07 4.16 0.46
N ASP A 152 2.44 3.85 1.71
CA ASP A 152 3.24 4.73 2.59
C ASP A 152 4.71 4.28 2.65
N ALA A 153 5.46 4.51 1.58
CA ALA A 153 6.89 4.23 1.55
C ALA A 153 7.66 5.24 2.42
N LYS A 154 8.62 4.77 3.23
CA LYS A 154 9.42 5.65 4.12
C LYS A 154 10.61 6.32 3.43
N ASP A 155 11.08 5.73 2.34
CA ASP A 155 12.18 6.26 1.53
C ASP A 155 11.67 6.55 0.12
N THR A 156 11.50 5.53 -0.71
CA THR A 156 11.10 5.70 -2.12
C THR A 156 9.92 4.79 -2.49
N LEU A 157 8.92 5.36 -3.18
CA LEU A 157 7.91 4.60 -3.90
C LEU A 157 8.30 4.51 -5.39
N ILE A 158 8.41 3.29 -5.92
CA ILE A 158 8.74 3.05 -7.32
C ILE A 158 7.51 2.48 -8.03
N LEU A 159 7.03 3.17 -9.08
CA LEU A 159 5.95 2.71 -9.95
C LEU A 159 6.50 2.47 -11.36
N ARG A 160 6.60 1.21 -11.78
CA ARG A 160 7.08 0.82 -13.11
C ARG A 160 5.94 0.20 -13.92
N GLY A 161 5.53 0.87 -15.00
CA GLY A 161 4.67 0.29 -16.03
C GLY A 161 5.53 -0.28 -17.15
N GLY A 162 5.33 -1.55 -17.53
CA GLY A 162 6.07 -2.15 -18.65
C GLY A 162 5.79 -1.40 -19.97
N THR A 163 4.53 -1.03 -20.20
CA THR A 163 4.08 -0.25 -21.37
C THR A 163 3.45 1.07 -20.99
N GLN A 164 2.57 1.08 -19.98
CA GLN A 164 1.83 2.27 -19.56
C GLN A 164 1.44 2.23 -18.09
N ILE A 165 1.15 3.41 -17.53
CA ILE A 165 0.47 3.61 -16.25
C ILE A 165 -0.80 4.40 -16.59
N ILE A 166 -1.96 3.91 -16.15
CA ILE A 166 -3.26 4.51 -16.45
C ILE A 166 -3.89 5.04 -15.15
N HIS A 167 -4.35 6.28 -15.19
CA HIS A 167 -5.19 6.88 -14.15
C HIS A 167 -6.60 7.10 -14.72
N ASP A 168 -7.50 6.15 -14.50
CA ASP A 168 -8.90 6.23 -14.90
C ASP A 168 -9.76 6.68 -13.72
N SER A 169 -9.74 7.99 -13.45
CA SER A 169 -10.54 8.60 -12.41
C SER A 169 -11.09 9.95 -12.88
N PRO A 170 -12.29 10.35 -12.42
CA PRO A 170 -12.86 11.65 -12.78
C PRO A 170 -12.08 12.84 -12.20
N LEU A 171 -11.27 12.60 -11.17
CA LEU A 171 -10.40 13.58 -10.54
C LEU A 171 -9.10 12.91 -10.12
N LEU A 172 -7.98 13.59 -10.40
CA LEU A 172 -6.67 13.27 -9.87
C LEU A 172 -6.10 14.55 -9.23
N LYS A 173 -5.53 14.41 -8.03
CA LYS A 173 -4.98 15.53 -7.27
C LYS A 173 -3.64 15.12 -6.66
N ASP A 174 -2.59 15.79 -7.10
CA ASP A 174 -1.26 15.68 -6.53
C ASP A 174 -0.95 16.93 -5.70
N ALA A 175 -0.56 16.72 -4.44
CA ALA A 175 -0.11 17.77 -3.54
C ALA A 175 1.28 17.39 -3.03
N VAL A 176 2.31 18.05 -3.57
CA VAL A 176 3.71 17.70 -3.35
C VAL A 176 4.53 18.95 -3.04
N GLY A 177 5.71 18.77 -2.44
CA GLY A 177 6.66 19.85 -2.18
C GLY A 177 7.37 20.32 -3.45
N SER A 178 8.20 19.44 -4.03
CA SER A 178 8.83 19.63 -5.34
C SER A 178 8.34 18.57 -6.32
N TYR A 179 8.24 18.93 -7.60
CA TYR A 179 7.87 18.02 -8.67
C TYR A 179 8.81 18.18 -9.85
N ASP A 180 9.66 17.17 -10.06
CA ASP A 180 10.60 17.11 -11.18
C ASP A 180 10.15 16.03 -12.17
N MET A 181 9.84 16.44 -13.40
CA MET A 181 9.43 15.56 -14.49
C MET A 181 10.48 15.58 -15.59
N SER A 182 11.11 14.44 -15.84
CA SER A 182 12.08 14.26 -16.92
C SER A 182 11.56 13.23 -17.92
N VAL A 183 11.33 13.66 -19.16
CA VAL A 183 10.83 12.81 -20.24
C VAL A 183 11.84 12.85 -21.37
N SER A 184 12.49 11.71 -21.64
CA SER A 184 13.47 11.62 -22.73
C SER A 184 12.82 11.57 -24.12
N GLY A 185 11.57 11.09 -24.18
CA GLY A 185 10.77 11.05 -25.40
C GLY A 185 9.87 12.28 -25.54
N ALA A 186 8.80 12.13 -26.34
CA ALA A 186 7.78 13.16 -26.46
C ALA A 186 6.96 13.31 -25.16
N TYR A 187 6.71 14.55 -24.75
CA TYR A 187 5.76 14.89 -23.69
C TYR A 187 4.59 15.66 -24.30
N THR A 188 3.40 15.06 -24.30
CA THR A 188 2.18 15.65 -24.87
C THR A 188 1.16 15.93 -23.77
N LEU A 189 0.64 17.16 -23.74
CA LEU A 189 -0.42 17.57 -22.82
C LEU A 189 -1.66 17.99 -23.62
N SER A 190 -2.78 17.31 -23.39
CA SER A 190 -4.08 17.61 -24.00
C SER A 190 -5.11 17.76 -22.90
N SER A 191 -5.83 18.88 -22.89
CA SER A 191 -6.89 19.14 -21.91
C SER A 191 -7.94 20.09 -22.46
N GLY A 192 -9.18 19.98 -21.96
CA GLY A 192 -10.25 20.93 -22.30
C GLY A 192 -9.99 22.35 -21.77
N LYS A 193 -9.22 22.46 -20.68
CA LYS A 193 -8.67 23.72 -20.15
C LYS A 193 -7.30 23.45 -19.58
N LEU A 194 -6.34 24.31 -19.88
CA LEU A 194 -5.00 24.30 -19.30
C LEU A 194 -4.76 25.61 -18.54
N SER A 195 -4.27 25.54 -17.31
CA SER A 195 -3.95 26.70 -16.48
C SER A 195 -2.55 26.52 -15.89
N LEU A 196 -1.64 27.44 -16.18
CA LEU A 196 -0.28 27.47 -15.61
C LEU A 196 -0.13 28.76 -14.81
N SER A 197 0.21 28.62 -13.52
CA SER A 197 0.43 29.77 -12.65
C SER A 197 1.58 29.47 -11.69
N SER A 198 2.64 30.26 -11.72
CA SER A 198 3.63 30.34 -10.66
C SER A 198 3.21 31.44 -9.68
N GLY A 199 3.24 31.16 -8.37
CA GLY A 199 2.82 32.12 -7.34
C GLY A 199 3.75 33.34 -7.26
N LEU A 200 4.71 33.32 -6.35
CA LEU A 200 5.76 34.35 -6.26
C LEU A 200 7.00 34.02 -7.10
N GLY A 201 7.05 32.82 -7.68
CA GLY A 201 8.19 32.33 -8.46
C GLY A 201 8.08 32.67 -9.95
N ALA A 202 9.20 32.52 -10.66
CA ALA A 202 9.25 32.67 -12.11
C ALA A 202 8.65 31.44 -12.82
N THR A 203 8.08 31.67 -14.00
CA THR A 203 7.80 30.62 -14.99
C THR A 203 8.80 30.77 -16.12
N ASN A 204 9.65 29.76 -16.33
CA ASN A 204 10.64 29.74 -17.41
C ASN A 204 10.21 28.77 -18.51
N ILE A 205 10.25 29.22 -19.77
CA ILE A 205 10.05 28.37 -20.95
C ILE A 205 11.29 28.51 -21.82
N THR A 206 12.00 27.42 -22.04
CA THR A 206 13.20 27.36 -22.87
C THR A 206 13.06 26.22 -23.87
N SER A 207 13.32 26.51 -25.13
CA SER A 207 13.31 25.51 -26.20
C SER A 207 14.57 25.65 -27.03
N GLY A 208 15.25 24.54 -27.30
CA GLY A 208 16.35 24.51 -28.27
C GLY A 208 15.85 24.54 -29.73
N GLY A 209 14.57 24.23 -29.95
CA GLY A 209 13.89 24.31 -31.24
C GLY A 209 12.83 25.43 -31.28
N PRO A 210 12.05 25.52 -32.36
CA PRO A 210 11.00 26.52 -32.47
C PRO A 210 9.91 26.34 -31.40
N ILE A 211 9.33 27.46 -30.95
CA ILE A 211 8.08 27.48 -30.17
C ILE A 211 6.99 28.01 -31.10
N GLN A 212 5.86 27.30 -31.19
CA GLN A 212 4.69 27.74 -31.95
C GLN A 212 3.47 27.83 -31.02
N GLN A 213 2.70 28.90 -31.16
CA GLN A 213 1.41 29.08 -30.49
C GLN A 213 0.37 29.40 -31.56
N ILE A 214 -0.74 28.65 -31.56
CA ILE A 214 -1.87 28.86 -32.46
C ILE A 214 -3.09 29.10 -31.59
N ILE A 215 -3.73 30.26 -31.76
CA ILE A 215 -4.82 30.72 -30.91
C ILE A 215 -6.01 31.02 -31.82
N ALA A 216 -7.07 30.21 -31.71
CA ALA A 216 -8.29 30.36 -32.51
C ALA A 216 -9.31 31.35 -31.90
N GLY A 217 -9.07 31.78 -30.66
CA GLY A 217 -9.85 32.81 -29.96
C GLY A 217 -9.03 34.07 -29.69
N ASN A 218 -9.27 34.73 -28.57
CA ASN A 218 -8.49 35.88 -28.13
C ASN A 218 -7.21 35.44 -27.39
N SER A 219 -6.14 36.20 -27.56
CA SER A 219 -4.93 36.14 -26.73
C SER A 219 -4.79 37.46 -25.99
N GLU A 220 -4.68 37.42 -24.67
CA GLU A 220 -4.47 38.60 -23.83
C GLU A 220 -3.21 38.41 -22.99
N GLU A 221 -2.34 39.42 -22.97
CA GLU A 221 -1.13 39.44 -22.16
C GLU A 221 -1.08 40.75 -21.37
N ILE A 222 -1.00 40.64 -20.05
CA ILE A 222 -0.93 41.77 -19.14
C ILE A 222 0.38 41.67 -18.35
N ILE A 223 1.18 42.72 -18.39
CA ILE A 223 2.47 42.76 -17.71
C ILE A 223 2.52 43.95 -16.77
N ALA A 224 2.62 43.65 -15.47
CA ALA A 224 2.92 44.63 -14.44
C ALA A 224 4.41 44.51 -14.07
N ASN A 225 5.27 45.30 -14.73
CA ASN A 225 6.69 45.35 -14.42
C ASN A 225 6.94 46.05 -13.07
N LYS A 226 6.82 45.31 -11.97
CA LYS A 226 7.07 45.84 -10.62
C LYS A 226 8.55 46.18 -10.38
N ASP A 227 9.44 45.57 -11.15
CA ASP A 227 10.90 45.77 -11.05
C ASP A 227 11.37 47.06 -11.73
N VAL A 228 10.45 47.86 -12.30
CA VAL A 228 10.76 49.18 -12.84
C VAL A 228 11.43 50.09 -11.80
N PHE A 229 11.02 49.98 -10.53
CA PHE A 229 11.62 50.71 -9.41
C PHE A 229 12.99 50.17 -8.98
N LEU A 230 13.35 48.96 -9.43
CA LEU A 230 14.63 48.30 -9.18
C LEU A 230 15.57 48.37 -10.40
N GLY A 231 15.25 49.22 -11.38
CA GLY A 231 16.09 49.53 -12.53
C GLY A 231 15.83 48.69 -13.78
N ASN A 232 14.98 47.64 -13.73
CA ASN A 232 14.57 46.94 -14.95
C ASN A 232 13.40 47.68 -15.61
N ILE A 233 13.71 48.48 -16.62
CA ILE A 233 12.69 49.28 -17.32
C ILE A 233 11.89 48.50 -18.38
N ASN A 234 12.29 47.28 -18.75
CA ASN A 234 11.64 46.52 -19.81
C ASN A 234 10.54 45.62 -19.23
N ALA A 235 9.27 46.02 -19.42
CA ALA A 235 8.15 45.12 -19.11
C ALA A 235 8.10 43.91 -20.03
N LYS A 236 8.34 44.13 -21.33
CA LYS A 236 8.48 43.08 -22.34
C LYS A 236 9.66 43.41 -23.24
N ALA A 237 10.50 42.42 -23.54
CA ALA A 237 11.58 42.56 -24.50
C ALA A 237 11.49 41.43 -25.54
N ILE A 238 11.43 41.81 -26.81
CA ILE A 238 11.51 40.89 -27.95
C ILE A 238 12.79 41.23 -28.70
N LYS A 239 13.72 40.27 -28.80
CA LYS A 239 15.00 40.45 -29.49
C LYS A 239 15.13 39.41 -30.60
N ALA A 240 15.19 39.86 -31.84
CA ALA A 240 15.54 39.02 -32.99
C ALA A 240 17.02 39.25 -33.33
N LEU A 241 17.84 38.21 -33.20
CA LEU A 241 19.28 38.30 -33.53
C LEU A 241 19.53 38.14 -35.04
N LEU A 242 18.61 37.47 -35.74
CA LEU A 242 18.61 37.25 -37.19
C LEU A 242 17.15 37.19 -37.68
N GLY A 243 16.88 37.73 -38.88
CA GLY A 243 15.54 37.72 -39.50
C GLY A 243 14.69 38.97 -39.20
N MET A 244 13.40 38.90 -39.54
CA MET A 244 12.42 39.99 -39.34
C MET A 244 11.36 39.59 -38.31
N ILE A 245 10.87 40.56 -37.53
CA ILE A 245 9.67 40.42 -36.71
C ILE A 245 8.48 40.93 -37.53
N VAL A 246 7.48 40.08 -37.73
CA VAL A 246 6.24 40.45 -38.44
C VAL A 246 5.11 40.58 -37.41
N LEU A 247 4.45 41.74 -37.41
CA LEU A 247 3.18 41.97 -36.72
C LEU A 247 2.18 42.33 -37.81
N GLU A 248 1.14 41.51 -37.97
CA GLU A 248 0.18 41.66 -39.06
C GLU A 248 -1.24 41.48 -38.53
N SER A 249 -2.18 42.26 -39.06
CA SER A 249 -3.62 42.10 -38.87
C SER A 249 -4.26 42.01 -40.24
N ILE A 250 -4.89 40.87 -40.54
CA ILE A 250 -5.67 40.65 -41.75
C ILE A 250 -7.13 40.61 -41.35
N ASP A 251 -7.90 41.59 -41.81
CA ASP A 251 -9.34 41.62 -41.58
C ASP A 251 -10.08 42.17 -42.80
N ALA A 252 -11.05 41.40 -43.30
CA ALA A 252 -11.90 41.79 -44.41
C ALA A 252 -13.00 42.79 -43.99
N ALA A 253 -13.32 42.89 -42.70
CA ALA A 253 -14.34 43.78 -42.17
C ALA A 253 -13.83 45.19 -41.79
N ALA A 254 -12.56 45.50 -42.09
CA ALA A 254 -11.89 46.77 -41.78
C ALA A 254 -11.87 47.18 -40.28
N THR A 255 -12.00 46.21 -39.38
CA THR A 255 -11.85 46.32 -37.93
C THR A 255 -10.45 45.92 -37.43
N GLY A 256 -9.66 45.26 -38.29
CA GLY A 256 -8.27 44.90 -38.00
C GLY A 256 -7.35 46.12 -37.90
N GLY A 257 -6.30 45.99 -37.10
CA GLY A 257 -5.31 47.05 -36.91
C GLY A 257 -4.33 46.73 -35.77
N ILE A 258 -3.25 47.49 -35.71
CA ILE A 258 -2.29 47.48 -34.60
C ILE A 258 -2.41 48.83 -33.90
N ASN A 259 -2.80 48.82 -32.62
CA ASN A 259 -2.89 50.03 -31.81
C ASN A 259 -1.78 50.06 -30.76
N LEU A 260 -0.91 51.06 -30.81
CA LEU A 260 0.21 51.26 -29.90
C LEU A 260 -0.01 52.56 -29.11
N ASN A 261 -0.53 52.44 -27.90
CA ASN A 261 -0.82 53.58 -27.02
C ASN A 261 0.25 53.72 -25.93
N ILE A 262 0.62 54.96 -25.60
CA ILE A 262 1.55 55.29 -24.52
C ILE A 262 0.76 56.02 -23.41
N GLY A 263 0.82 55.53 -22.17
CA GLY A 263 0.06 56.07 -21.02
C GLY A 263 -1.45 55.71 -21.02
N PRO A 264 -2.20 56.06 -19.95
CA PRO A 264 -3.62 55.75 -19.84
C PRO A 264 -4.42 56.32 -21.02
N GLY A 265 -5.00 55.43 -21.84
CA GLY A 265 -5.77 55.83 -23.02
C GLY A 265 -4.95 56.53 -24.12
N GLY A 266 -3.62 56.37 -24.14
CA GLY A 266 -2.75 57.04 -25.14
C GLY A 266 -2.40 58.50 -24.82
N SER A 267 -2.58 58.93 -23.56
CA SER A 267 -2.43 60.33 -23.14
C SER A 267 -0.99 60.76 -22.78
N ALA A 268 -0.03 59.84 -22.74
CA ALA A 268 1.37 60.20 -22.48
C ALA A 268 2.12 60.33 -23.81
N ALA A 269 2.65 61.53 -24.06
CA ALA A 269 3.54 61.84 -25.19
C ALA A 269 5.01 61.59 -24.83
#